data_AF-A0AAD7UAT3-F1
#
_entry.id   AF-A0AAD7UAT3-F1
#
_cell.length_a   1.000
_cell.length_b   1.000
_cell.length_c   1.000
_cell.angle_alpha   90.00
_cell.angle_beta   90.00
_cell.angle_gamma   90.00
#
_symmetry.space_group_name_H-M   'P 1'
#
loop_
_entity.id
_entity.type
_entity.pdbx_description
1 polymer ?
#
loop_
_entity_poly.entity_id
_entity_poly.type
_entity_poly.pdbx_seq_one_letter_code
_entity_poly.pdbx_strand_id
1 'polypeptide(L)'
;MLIDKTVVTLDFRLMNWNFMNFKLSVPTSTFVFAIKQRLVERHGRIRDLVVCHTAFAQANEMSDDVKTLQDYGIRGAPHTEPPVEVPIFYEFKPCDHDDPLLLHLVNE
;
A
#
# COMPACT_ATOMS: atom_id res chain seq x y z
N MET A 1 27.35 14.39 2.20
CA MET A 1 26.74 13.31 2.99
C MET A 1 25.73 12.63 2.09
N LEU A 2 26.11 11.53 1.44
CA LEU A 2 25.19 10.76 0.61
C LEU A 2 24.28 9.99 1.57
N ILE A 3 23.04 10.43 1.70
CA ILE A 3 22.02 9.58 2.33
C ILE A 3 21.76 8.50 1.29
N ASP A 4 22.34 7.32 1.48
CA ASP A 4 22.02 6.15 0.68
C ASP A 4 20.53 5.88 0.83
N LYS A 5 19.75 6.39 -0.12
CA LYS A 5 18.29 6.33 -0.10
C LYS A 5 17.90 4.96 -0.62
N THR A 6 17.75 4.01 0.28
CA THR A 6 17.21 2.69 -0.03
C THR A 6 15.78 2.83 -0.54
N VAL A 7 15.50 2.19 -1.67
CA VAL A 7 14.20 2.20 -2.35
C VAL A 7 13.62 0.80 -2.33
N VAL A 8 12.31 0.73 -2.17
CA VAL A 8 11.54 -0.51 -2.23
C VAL A 8 10.41 -0.33 -3.24
N THR A 9 10.12 -1.37 -4.01
CA THR A 9 8.93 -1.46 -4.84
C THR A 9 7.82 -2.13 -4.04
N LEU A 10 6.75 -1.40 -3.76
CA LEU A 10 5.56 -1.92 -3.10
C LEU A 10 4.62 -2.49 -4.17
N ASP A 11 4.31 -3.78 -4.07
CA ASP A 11 3.30 -4.44 -4.89
C ASP A 11 1.96 -4.43 -4.13
N PHE A 12 1.14 -3.42 -4.41
CA PHE A 12 -0.16 -3.22 -3.77
C PHE A 12 -1.18 -4.20 -4.31
N ARG A 13 -1.77 -4.98 -3.40
CA ARG A 13 -2.77 -6.02 -3.68
C ARG A 13 -4.07 -5.69 -2.97
N LEU A 14 -5.11 -5.37 -3.74
CA LEU A 14 -6.45 -5.18 -3.19
C LEU A 14 -7.00 -6.56 -2.83
N MET A 15 -7.54 -6.70 -1.62
CA MET A 15 -8.18 -7.95 -1.21
C MET A 15 -9.29 -8.33 -2.20
N ASN A 16 -9.32 -9.61 -2.58
CA ASN A 16 -10.26 -10.23 -3.51
C ASN A 16 -10.17 -9.79 -4.98
N TRP A 17 -9.53 -8.66 -5.33
CA TRP A 17 -9.55 -8.07 -6.68
C TRP A 17 -8.17 -7.76 -7.25
N ASN A 18 -7.62 -8.72 -7.99
CA ASN A 18 -6.27 -8.59 -8.58
C ASN A 18 -6.17 -7.55 -9.72
N PHE A 19 -7.28 -7.17 -10.36
CA PHE A 19 -7.27 -6.19 -11.47
C PHE A 19 -6.82 -4.79 -11.03
N MET A 20 -7.01 -4.45 -9.74
CA MET A 20 -6.67 -3.14 -9.19
C MET A 20 -5.27 -3.09 -8.57
N ASN A 21 -4.49 -4.17 -8.72
CA ASN A 21 -3.13 -4.24 -8.20
C ASN A 21 -2.21 -3.26 -8.93
N PHE A 22 -1.25 -2.71 -8.22
CA PHE A 22 -0.28 -1.81 -8.82
C PHE A 22 1.03 -1.78 -8.05
N LYS A 23 2.08 -1.33 -8.73
CA LYS A 23 3.40 -1.18 -8.14
C LYS A 23 3.76 0.29 -7.97
N LEU A 24 4.46 0.60 -6.88
CA LEU A 24 4.99 1.93 -6.61
C LEU A 24 6.34 1.81 -5.93
N SER A 25 7.37 2.41 -6.51
CA SER A 25 8.71 2.47 -5.91
C SER A 25 8.85 3.74 -5.05
N VAL A 26 9.24 3.56 -3.79
CA VAL A 26 9.38 4.65 -2.81
C VAL A 26 10.60 4.44 -1.91
N PRO A 27 11.15 5.51 -1.30
CA PRO A 27 12.14 5.39 -0.22
C PRO A 27 11.58 4.60 0.97
N THR A 28 12.38 3.79 1.65
CA THR A 28 11.93 3.10 2.89
C THR A 28 11.66 4.08 4.05
N SER A 29 12.15 5.31 3.95
CA SER A 29 11.83 6.40 4.88
C SER A 29 10.45 7.04 4.63
N THR A 30 9.68 6.55 3.66
CA THR A 30 8.32 7.04 3.40
C THR A 30 7.39 6.70 4.56
N PHE A 31 6.64 7.68 5.04
CA PHE A 31 5.63 7.51 6.08
C PHE A 31 4.42 6.72 5.60
N VAL A 32 3.82 5.92 6.48
CA VAL A 32 2.59 5.17 6.20
C VAL A 32 1.44 6.11 5.81
N PHE A 33 1.37 7.31 6.39
CA PHE A 33 0.45 8.36 5.94
C PHE A 33 0.49 8.58 4.43
N ALA A 34 1.70 8.74 3.86
CA ALA A 34 1.86 8.99 2.44
C ALA A 34 1.41 7.78 1.60
N ILE A 35 1.63 6.56 2.10
CA ILE A 35 1.16 5.32 1.47
C ILE A 35 -0.38 5.28 1.41
N LYS A 36 -1.04 5.57 2.54
CA LYS A 36 -2.51 5.64 2.61
C LYS A 36 -3.05 6.73 1.68
N GLN A 37 -2.39 7.89 1.63
CA GLN A 37 -2.76 8.97 0.71
C GLN A 37 -2.69 8.52 -0.75
N ARG A 38 -1.69 7.73 -1.16
CA ARG A 38 -1.62 7.18 -2.54
C ARG A 38 -2.80 6.26 -2.87
N LEU A 39 -3.30 5.50 -1.89
CA LEU A 39 -4.47 4.64 -2.08
C LEU A 39 -5.75 5.48 -2.22
N VAL A 40 -5.90 6.54 -1.43
CA VAL A 40 -6.99 7.52 -1.58
C VAL A 40 -6.92 8.24 -2.93
N GLU A 41 -5.74 8.69 -3.36
CA GLU A 41 -5.55 9.34 -4.67
C GLU A 41 -5.94 8.42 -5.83
N ARG A 42 -5.66 7.11 -5.70
CA ARG A 42 -5.94 6.12 -6.75
C ARG A 42 -7.41 5.72 -6.83
N HIS A 43 -8.05 5.53 -5.68
CA HIS A 43 -9.41 4.98 -5.58
C HIS A 43 -10.48 6.02 -5.29
N GLY A 44 -10.09 7.28 -5.10
CA GLY A 44 -11.01 8.34 -4.71
C GLY A 44 -11.41 8.25 -3.24
N ARG A 45 -12.69 8.53 -2.95
CA ARG A 45 -13.19 8.60 -1.59
C ARG A 45 -13.43 7.20 -1.02
N ILE A 46 -12.54 6.80 -0.12
CA ILE A 46 -12.57 5.50 0.56
C ILE A 46 -12.72 5.67 2.08
N ARG A 47 -13.33 4.68 2.75
CA ARG A 47 -13.49 4.55 4.20
C ARG A 47 -12.88 3.24 4.67
N ASP A 48 -12.66 3.14 5.98
CA ASP A 48 -12.19 1.92 6.65
C ASP A 48 -10.95 1.32 5.96
N LEU A 49 -10.03 2.17 5.50
CA LEU A 49 -8.82 1.72 4.80
C LEU A 49 -7.90 0.97 5.77
N VAL A 50 -7.69 -0.31 5.49
CA VAL A 50 -6.74 -1.18 6.18
C VAL A 50 -5.59 -1.48 5.23
N VAL A 51 -4.35 -1.35 5.72
CA VAL A 51 -3.14 -1.63 4.94
C VAL A 51 -2.22 -2.55 5.75
N CYS A 52 -1.83 -3.68 5.18
CA CYS A 52 -1.06 -4.73 5.84
C CYS A 52 0.22 -5.08 5.06
N HIS A 53 1.31 -5.31 5.79
CA HIS A 53 2.58 -5.75 5.23
C HIS A 53 2.67 -7.30 5.22
N THR A 54 3.19 -7.91 4.14
CA THR A 54 3.39 -9.38 3.97
C THR A 54 2.13 -10.24 3.82
N ALA A 55 1.11 -10.05 4.64
CA ALA A 55 -0.17 -10.76 4.57
C ALA A 55 -1.28 -9.93 5.22
N PHE A 56 -2.52 -10.11 4.78
CA PHE A 56 -3.68 -9.42 5.35
C PHE A 56 -4.08 -10.05 6.69
N ALA A 57 -3.45 -9.58 7.76
CA ALA A 57 -3.70 -10.00 9.14
C ALA A 57 -3.51 -8.82 10.08
N GLN A 58 -4.24 -8.77 11.19
CA GLN A 58 -4.18 -7.65 12.15
C GLN A 58 -2.75 -7.40 12.68
N ALA A 59 -1.98 -8.47 12.93
CA ALA A 59 -0.59 -8.37 13.39
C ALA A 59 0.34 -7.67 12.37
N ASN A 60 -0.08 -7.59 11.11
CA ASN A 60 0.66 -7.02 10.00
C ASN A 60 0.16 -5.63 9.60
N GLU A 61 -0.85 -5.10 10.30
CA GLU A 61 -1.45 -3.81 9.96
C GLU A 61 -0.47 -2.65 10.20
N MET A 62 -0.34 -1.80 9.18
CA MET A 62 0.38 -0.54 9.24
C MET A 62 -0.56 0.56 9.77
N SER A 63 -0.90 0.48 11.05
CA SER A 63 -1.88 1.34 11.70
C SER A 63 -1.34 2.72 12.15
N ASP A 64 -0.03 2.86 12.33
CA ASP A 64 0.63 4.09 12.80
C ASP A 64 1.14 4.93 11.61
N ASP A 65 0.42 6.02 11.33
CA ASP A 65 0.64 6.87 10.17
C ASP A 65 1.96 7.64 10.19
N VAL A 66 2.53 7.87 11.39
CA VAL A 66 3.79 8.60 11.55
C VAL A 66 5.01 7.68 11.54
N LYS A 67 4.81 6.36 11.48
CA LYS A 67 5.90 5.41 11.23
C LYS A 67 6.21 5.33 9.75
N THR A 68 7.48 5.03 9.47
CA THR A 68 7.99 4.82 8.12
C THR A 68 7.94 3.35 7.73
N LEU A 69 8.07 3.04 6.44
CA LEU A 69 8.15 1.66 5.95
C LEU A 69 9.27 0.87 6.65
N GLN A 70 10.43 1.51 6.88
CA GLN A 70 11.54 0.89 7.61
C GLN A 70 11.22 0.58 9.08
N ASP A 71 10.34 1.34 9.74
CA ASP A 71 9.91 1.09 11.12
C ASP A 71 9.01 -0.15 11.19
N TYR A 72 8.30 -0.45 10.10
CA TYR A 72 7.55 -1.68 9.87
C TYR A 72 8.41 -2.85 9.35
N GLY A 73 9.74 -2.68 9.32
CA GLY A 73 10.69 -3.71 8.90
C GLY A 73 10.81 -3.88 7.39
N ILE A 74 10.18 -3.02 6.58
CA ILE A 74 10.32 -3.06 5.13
C ILE A 74 11.71 -2.54 4.76
N ARG A 75 12.50 -3.39 4.11
CA ARG A 75 13.83 -3.08 3.63
C ARG A 75 13.80 -2.88 2.12
N GLY A 76 14.60 -1.93 1.66
CA GLY A 76 14.82 -1.64 0.25
C GLY A 76 16.28 -1.89 -0.11
N ALA A 77 16.62 -1.64 -1.36
CA ALA A 77 17.99 -1.70 -1.84
C ALA A 77 18.45 -0.33 -2.36
N PRO A 78 19.77 -0.06 -2.39
CA PRO A 78 20.32 1.04 -3.16
C PRO A 78 19.91 0.96 -4.64
N HIS A 79 19.90 2.10 -5.35
CA HIS A 79 19.55 2.14 -6.78
C HIS A 79 20.53 1.35 -7.68
N THR A 80 21.73 1.06 -7.17
CA THR A 80 22.76 0.27 -7.85
C THR A 80 22.56 -1.23 -7.73
N GLU A 81 21.64 -1.65 -6.87
CA GLU A 81 21.34 -3.06 -6.60
C GLU A 81 20.00 -3.48 -7.24
N PRO A 82 19.75 -4.79 -7.39
CA PRO A 82 18.46 -5.28 -7.87
C PRO A 82 17.28 -4.74 -7.04
N PRO A 83 16.16 -4.36 -7.68
CA PRO A 83 14.99 -3.86 -6.96
C PRO A 83 14.44 -4.88 -5.97
N VAL A 84 14.18 -4.44 -4.73
CA VAL A 84 13.45 -5.23 -3.73
C VAL A 84 11.97 -4.96 -3.91
N GLU A 85 11.19 -6.02 -4.09
CA GLU A 85 9.74 -5.95 -4.21
C GLU A 85 9.08 -6.61 -2.99
N VAL A 86 8.11 -5.92 -2.37
CA VAL A 86 7.38 -6.43 -1.20
C VAL A 86 5.87 -6.30 -1.41
N PRO A 87 5.06 -7.30 -1.02
CA PRO A 87 3.62 -7.22 -1.13
C PRO A 87 3.02 -6.37 -0.02
N ILE A 88 2.12 -5.46 -0.41
CA ILE A 88 1.29 -4.66 0.49
C ILE A 88 -0.17 -5.02 0.22
N PHE A 89 -0.85 -5.58 1.20
CA PHE A 89 -2.26 -5.92 1.09
C PHE A 89 -3.10 -4.76 1.62
N TYR A 90 -4.21 -4.47 0.96
CA TYR A 90 -5.12 -3.43 1.44
C TYR A 90 -6.57 -3.77 1.14
N GLU A 91 -7.47 -3.22 1.95
CA GLU A 91 -8.91 -3.30 1.81
C GLU A 91 -9.52 -1.96 2.22
N PHE A 92 -10.65 -1.58 1.61
CA PHE A 92 -11.39 -0.39 1.97
C PHE A 92 -12.88 -0.57 1.64
N LYS A 93 -13.73 0.29 2.18
CA LYS A 93 -15.12 0.46 1.77
C LYS A 93 -15.29 1.76 0.98
N PRO A 94 -15.93 1.76 -0.19
CA PRO A 94 -16.22 3.01 -0.91
C PRO A 94 -17.22 3.88 -0.13
N CYS A 95 -17.09 5.21 -0.28
CA CYS A 95 -17.97 6.18 0.38
C CYS A 95 -19.40 6.23 -0.19
N ASP A 96 -19.56 5.99 -1.50
CA ASP A 96 -20.83 6.19 -2.23
C ASP A 96 -21.20 4.89 -2.99
N HIS A 97 -22.46 4.47 -2.87
CA HIS A 97 -22.99 3.22 -3.44
C HIS A 97 -23.06 3.20 -4.99
N ASP A 98 -22.89 4.34 -5.64
CA ASP A 98 -22.95 4.51 -7.10
C ASP A 98 -21.56 4.66 -7.76
N ASP A 99 -20.47 4.38 -7.04
CA ASP A 99 -19.15 4.30 -7.66
C ASP A 99 -19.15 3.14 -8.68
N PRO A 100 -18.85 3.36 -9.97
CA PRO A 100 -18.81 2.27 -10.96
C PRO A 100 -17.86 1.12 -10.58
N LEU A 101 -16.90 1.35 -9.67
CA LEU A 101 -16.11 0.28 -9.06
C LEU A 101 -16.96 -0.71 -8.24
N LEU A 102 -18.15 -0.34 -7.77
CA LEU A 102 -19.07 -1.19 -7.00
C LEU A 102 -19.96 -2.09 -7.86
N LEU A 103 -20.19 -1.76 -9.13
CA LEU A 103 -21.13 -2.51 -9.99
C LEU A 103 -20.67 -3.94 -10.30
N HIS A 104 -19.43 -4.29 -9.97
CA HIS A 104 -18.90 -5.65 -10.04
C HIS A 104 -18.83 -6.38 -8.69
N LEU A 105 -19.17 -5.73 -7.56
CA LEU A 105 -19.13 -6.32 -6.21
C LEU A 105 -20.45 -6.98 -5.78
N VAL A 106 -21.52 -6.86 -6.58
CA VAL A 106 -22.88 -7.33 -6.20
C VAL A 106 -23.28 -8.64 -6.91
N ASN A 107 -22.40 -9.24 -7.70
CA ASN A 107 -22.72 -10.45 -8.48
C ASN A 107 -21.72 -11.60 -8.24
N GLU A 108 -21.67 -12.14 -7.01
CA GLU A 108 -21.33 -13.55 -6.75
C GLU A 108 -22.18 -14.10 -5.60
#